data_AF-A0A645DCK2-F1
#
_entry.id   AF-A0A645DCK2-F1
#
_cell.length_a   1.000
_cell.length_b   1.000
_cell.length_c   1.000
_cell.angle_alpha   90.00
_cell.angle_beta   90.00
_cell.angle_gamma   90.00
#
_symmetry.space_group_name_H-M   'P 1'
#
loop_
_entity.id
_entity.type
_entity.pdbx_description
1 polymer ?
#
loop_
_entity_poly.entity_id
_entity_poly.type
_entity_poly.pdbx_seq_one_letter_code
_entity_poly.pdbx_strand_id
1 'polypeptide(L)'
;MIDDLHILIEINPAEIQLESLKLLPGTELRKKAGEYGIKFSQLPPYEVLETPDISHTGLIKAHFLSVIIDLYYNNPEWRGLLTGLVTRNNSFLEKFTDHFFYAAYGKSLNNENKGLIIWNFCNSYFPAETEAVSIKWMEIGLSFTKGPGAESIPWKYSDMLHNPLFDKGSREHTYRYLEYPGRRHWFSYNRKTNSSKSLAKFTELF
;
A
#
# COMPACT_ATOMS: atom_id res chain seq x y z
N MET A 1 15.83 -10.68 5.90
CA MET A 1 15.10 -9.38 5.83
C MET A 1 13.72 -9.54 5.20
N ILE A 2 13.60 -9.86 3.91
CA ILE A 2 12.28 -10.04 3.27
C ILE A 2 11.49 -11.16 3.97
N ASP A 3 12.12 -12.31 4.20
CA ASP A 3 11.50 -13.44 4.90
C ASP A 3 11.00 -13.06 6.30
N ASP A 4 11.81 -12.29 7.05
CA ASP A 4 11.42 -11.80 8.38
C ASP A 4 10.19 -10.88 8.29
N LEU A 5 10.12 -10.01 7.28
CA LEU A 5 8.96 -9.15 7.04
C LEU A 5 7.72 -9.95 6.65
N HIS A 6 7.85 -11.03 5.87
CA HIS A 6 6.72 -11.92 5.59
C HIS A 6 6.16 -12.52 6.88
N ILE A 7 7.03 -13.05 7.74
CA ILE A 7 6.62 -13.61 9.04
C ILE A 7 5.95 -12.54 9.90
N LEU A 8 6.52 -11.35 10.00
CA LEU A 8 5.94 -10.27 10.80
C LEU A 8 4.58 -9.83 10.26
N ILE A 9 4.42 -9.66 8.95
CA ILE A 9 3.14 -9.29 8.33
C ILE A 9 2.08 -10.36 8.57
N GLU A 10 2.46 -11.65 8.55
CA GLU A 10 1.55 -12.76 8.84
C GLU A 10 1.11 -12.79 10.31
N ILE A 11 2.02 -12.50 11.25
CA ILE A 11 1.71 -12.33 12.68
C ILE A 11 0.79 -11.11 12.91
N ASN A 12 0.77 -10.15 11.98
CA ASN A 12 -0.08 -8.97 11.97
C ASN A 12 0.03 -8.11 13.26
N PRO A 13 1.24 -7.72 13.72
CA PRO A 13 1.39 -6.81 14.86
C PRO A 13 0.82 -5.43 14.54
N ALA A 14 0.54 -4.66 15.61
CA ALA A 14 -0.04 -3.32 15.48
C ALA A 14 0.85 -2.37 14.66
N GLU A 15 2.17 -2.50 14.76
CA GLU A 15 3.16 -1.75 13.98
C GLU A 15 4.40 -2.61 13.74
N ILE A 16 5.10 -2.37 12.63
CA ILE A 16 6.42 -2.93 12.33
C ILE A 16 7.37 -1.77 12.14
N GLN A 17 8.45 -1.73 12.94
CA GLN A 17 9.52 -0.75 12.80
C GLN A 17 10.74 -1.41 12.16
N LEU A 18 11.14 -0.91 10.99
CA LEU A 18 12.37 -1.31 10.30
C LEU A 18 13.27 -0.09 10.18
N GLU A 19 14.44 -0.08 10.81
CA GLU A 19 15.37 1.04 10.79
C GLU A 19 16.80 0.60 10.53
N SER A 20 17.59 1.49 9.92
CA SER A 20 19.04 1.33 9.79
C SER A 20 19.71 1.41 11.16
N LEU A 21 20.63 0.48 11.41
CA LEU A 21 21.45 0.48 12.62
C LEU A 21 22.37 1.71 12.66
N LYS A 22 22.56 2.26 13.86
CA LYS A 22 23.41 3.44 14.11
C LYS A 22 24.55 3.09 15.07
N LEU A 23 25.78 3.44 14.72
CA LEU A 23 26.97 3.21 15.55
C LEU A 23 27.23 4.42 16.44
N LEU A 24 26.47 4.49 17.54
CA LEU A 24 26.53 5.61 18.48
C LEU A 24 27.90 5.70 19.20
N PRO A 25 28.41 6.92 19.45
CA PRO A 25 29.61 7.13 20.24
C PRO A 25 29.56 6.41 21.59
N GLY A 26 30.65 5.74 21.98
CA GLY A 26 30.77 5.03 23.26
C GLY A 26 30.24 3.60 23.28
N THR A 27 29.53 3.14 22.24
CA THR A 27 29.03 1.75 22.17
C THR A 27 30.13 0.74 21.84
N GLU A 28 30.01 -0.47 22.38
CA GLU A 28 30.92 -1.59 22.07
C GLU A 28 30.90 -1.95 20.58
N LEU A 29 29.72 -1.89 19.95
CA LEU A 29 29.58 -2.13 18.51
C LEU A 29 30.43 -1.16 17.69
N ARG A 30 30.48 0.12 18.09
CA ARG A 30 31.34 1.11 17.42
C ARG A 30 32.82 0.83 17.64
N LYS A 31 33.24 0.45 18.86
CA LYS A 31 34.64 0.11 19.16
C LYS A 31 35.12 -1.08 18.32
N LYS A 32 34.25 -2.08 18.13
CA LYS A 32 34.51 -3.30 17.35
C LYS A 32 34.12 -3.20 15.88
N ALA A 33 33.74 -2.03 15.38
CA ALA A 33 33.27 -1.87 14.00
C ALA A 33 34.31 -2.33 12.96
N GLY A 34 35.60 -2.06 13.21
CA GLY A 34 36.70 -2.52 12.36
C GLY A 34 36.86 -4.04 12.36
N GLU A 35 36.69 -4.69 13.51
CA GLU A 35 36.75 -6.16 13.64
C GLU A 35 35.61 -6.84 12.87
N TYR A 36 34.41 -6.23 12.88
CA TYR A 36 33.24 -6.74 12.16
C TYR A 36 33.13 -6.26 10.71
N GLY A 37 34.09 -5.46 10.22
CA GLY A 37 34.05 -4.91 8.87
C GLY A 37 32.87 -3.95 8.60
N ILE A 38 32.31 -3.33 9.64
CA ILE A 38 31.17 -2.42 9.52
C ILE A 38 31.65 -1.04 9.07
N LYS A 39 31.18 -0.59 7.91
CA LYS A 39 31.35 0.79 7.45
C LYS A 39 30.14 1.61 7.90
N PHE A 40 30.38 2.77 8.49
CA PHE A 40 29.33 3.65 9.01
C PHE A 40 29.72 5.12 8.85
N SER A 41 28.74 6.01 8.86
CA SER A 41 28.96 7.46 8.79
C SER A 41 29.65 7.97 10.07
N GLN A 42 30.70 8.78 9.91
CA GLN A 42 31.34 9.45 11.05
C GLN A 42 30.56 10.69 11.54
N LEU A 43 29.58 11.15 10.76
CA LEU A 43 28.68 12.24 11.12
C LEU A 43 27.33 11.68 11.59
N PRO A 44 26.65 12.34 12.55
CA PRO A 44 25.27 12.01 12.88
C PRO A 44 24.40 11.91 11.61
N PRO A 45 23.49 10.94 11.51
CA PRO A 45 23.03 10.03 12.56
C PRO A 45 23.88 8.74 12.77
N TYR A 46 25.11 8.66 12.23
CA TYR A 46 26.03 7.53 12.38
C TYR A 46 25.52 6.18 11.82
N GLU A 47 24.76 6.24 10.73
CA GLU A 47 24.17 5.07 10.10
C GLU A 47 25.22 4.11 9.52
N VAL A 48 24.93 2.82 9.59
CA VAL A 48 25.65 1.79 8.85
C VAL A 48 25.47 2.04 7.35
N LEU A 49 26.58 2.03 6.62
CA LEU A 49 26.65 2.24 5.18
C LEU A 49 26.91 0.94 4.43
N GLU A 50 27.57 -0.03 5.06
CA GLU A 50 27.88 -1.35 4.50
C GLU A 50 28.39 -2.28 5.61
N THR A 51 28.15 -3.58 5.47
CA THR A 51 28.78 -4.64 6.28
C THR A 51 29.23 -5.79 5.37
N PRO A 52 29.97 -6.79 5.86
CA PRO A 52 30.30 -7.97 5.06
C PRO A 52 29.08 -8.72 4.50
N ASP A 53 27.93 -8.66 5.19
CA ASP A 53 26.72 -9.41 4.84
C ASP A 53 25.71 -8.59 4.03
N ILE A 54 25.80 -7.26 4.07
CA ILE A 54 24.89 -6.37 3.33
C ILE A 54 25.64 -5.19 2.71
N SER A 55 25.51 -5.07 1.39
CA SER A 55 26.07 -3.96 0.63
C SER A 55 25.32 -2.65 0.91
N HIS A 56 25.94 -1.53 0.51
CA HIS A 56 25.26 -0.24 0.50
C HIS A 56 23.95 -0.25 -0.30
N THR A 57 23.91 -0.92 -1.45
CA THR A 57 22.68 -1.07 -2.24
C THR A 57 21.61 -1.91 -1.53
N GLY A 58 22.02 -2.93 -0.78
CA GLY A 58 21.13 -3.71 0.08
C GLY A 58 20.51 -2.86 1.20
N LEU A 59 21.30 -1.99 1.83
CA LEU A 59 20.82 -1.06 2.85
C LEU A 59 19.86 0.00 2.28
N ILE A 60 20.10 0.49 1.06
CA ILE A 60 19.13 1.33 0.36
C ILE A 60 17.81 0.58 0.16
N LYS A 61 17.84 -0.68 -0.30
CA LYS A 61 16.61 -1.49 -0.42
C LYS A 61 15.89 -1.68 0.92
N ALA A 62 16.64 -1.92 2.01
CA ALA A 62 16.09 -2.01 3.36
C ALA A 62 15.37 -0.72 3.79
N HIS A 63 15.94 0.44 3.45
CA HIS A 63 15.30 1.73 3.69
C HIS A 63 13.96 1.88 2.94
N PHE A 64 13.90 1.49 1.67
CA PHE A 64 12.63 1.56 0.92
C PHE A 64 11.59 0.55 1.42
N LEU A 65 12.01 -0.62 1.89
CA LEU A 65 11.12 -1.53 2.60
C LEU A 65 10.54 -0.89 3.86
N SER A 66 11.36 -0.22 4.67
CA SER A 66 10.92 0.53 5.85
C SER A 66 9.85 1.56 5.48
N VAL A 67 10.10 2.35 4.44
CA VAL A 67 9.11 3.34 3.94
C VAL A 67 7.82 2.67 3.47
N ILE A 68 7.89 1.53 2.77
CA ILE A 68 6.69 0.79 2.35
C ILE A 68 5.90 0.30 3.56
N ILE A 69 6.57 -0.26 4.56
CA ILE A 69 5.94 -0.70 5.81
C ILE A 69 5.24 0.47 6.49
N ASP A 70 5.89 1.63 6.61
CA ASP A 70 5.25 2.81 7.22
C ASP A 70 4.04 3.31 6.44
N LEU A 71 4.17 3.41 5.11
CA LEU A 71 3.13 4.01 4.28
C LEU A 71 1.92 3.11 4.07
N TYR A 72 2.13 1.79 4.04
CA TYR A 72 1.10 0.80 3.69
C TYR A 72 0.75 -0.16 4.83
N TYR A 73 1.73 -0.74 5.52
CA TYR A 73 1.45 -1.68 6.61
C TYR A 73 1.03 -0.94 7.89
N ASN A 74 1.79 0.05 8.34
CA ASN A 74 1.50 0.82 9.55
C ASN A 74 0.28 1.74 9.36
N ASN A 75 -0.13 2.01 8.12
CA ASN A 75 -1.33 2.75 7.81
C ASN A 75 -2.59 1.85 7.84
N PRO A 76 -3.56 2.06 8.76
CA PRO A 76 -4.74 1.21 8.88
C PRO A 76 -5.62 1.17 7.63
N GLU A 77 -5.61 2.23 6.80
CA GLU A 77 -6.31 2.20 5.52
C GLU A 77 -5.72 1.11 4.64
N TRP A 78 -4.40 1.03 4.50
CA TRP A 78 -3.74 0.18 3.51
C TRP A 78 -3.34 -1.20 4.04
N ARG A 79 -3.25 -1.38 5.37
CA ARG A 79 -2.75 -2.61 6.01
C ARG A 79 -3.38 -3.88 5.46
N GLY A 80 -4.71 -3.92 5.43
CA GLY A 80 -5.45 -5.11 4.99
C GLY A 80 -5.17 -5.47 3.53
N LEU A 81 -5.06 -4.46 2.66
CA LEU A 81 -4.72 -4.67 1.25
C LEU A 81 -3.28 -5.20 1.14
N LEU A 82 -2.30 -4.52 1.73
CA LEU A 82 -0.89 -4.94 1.65
C LEU A 82 -0.71 -6.35 2.21
N THR A 83 -1.26 -6.64 3.38
CA THR A 83 -1.16 -7.96 4.02
C THR A 83 -1.69 -9.05 3.08
N GLY A 84 -2.89 -8.85 2.51
CA GLY A 84 -3.45 -9.81 1.55
C GLY A 84 -2.57 -10.02 0.32
N LEU A 85 -2.02 -8.94 -0.25
CA LEU A 85 -1.15 -9.01 -1.43
C LEU A 85 0.13 -9.80 -1.13
N VAL A 86 0.77 -9.51 0.00
CA VAL A 86 2.02 -10.14 0.44
C VAL A 86 1.81 -11.62 0.77
N THR A 87 0.73 -11.97 1.47
CA THR A 87 0.42 -13.37 1.82
C THR A 87 0.11 -14.22 0.59
N ARG A 88 -0.56 -13.67 -0.42
CA ARG A 88 -0.88 -14.41 -1.66
C ARG A 88 0.30 -14.51 -2.62
N ASN A 89 1.27 -13.62 -2.50
CA ASN A 89 2.34 -13.45 -3.49
C ASN A 89 3.70 -13.28 -2.79
N ASN A 90 4.45 -14.37 -2.63
CA ASN A 90 5.76 -14.34 -1.94
C ASN A 90 6.76 -13.34 -2.56
N SER A 91 6.72 -13.12 -3.87
CA SER A 91 7.63 -12.15 -4.54
C SER A 91 7.13 -10.69 -4.52
N PHE A 92 5.98 -10.41 -3.89
CA PHE A 92 5.35 -9.09 -3.94
C PHE A 92 6.23 -8.01 -3.31
N LEU A 93 6.71 -8.21 -2.07
CA LEU A 93 7.48 -7.18 -1.36
C LEU A 93 8.77 -6.81 -2.09
N GLU A 94 9.50 -7.81 -2.57
CA GLU A 94 10.75 -7.60 -3.32
C GLU A 94 10.50 -6.79 -4.60
N LYS A 95 9.58 -7.25 -5.45
CA LYS A 95 9.24 -6.56 -6.71
C LYS A 95 8.65 -5.17 -6.45
N PHE A 96 7.83 -5.04 -5.39
CA PHE A 96 7.20 -3.77 -5.06
C PHE A 96 8.24 -2.76 -4.58
N THR A 97 9.25 -3.20 -3.83
CA THR A 97 10.35 -2.34 -3.38
C THR A 97 11.16 -1.80 -4.56
N ASP A 98 11.49 -2.66 -5.52
CA ASP A 98 12.21 -2.25 -6.73
C ASP A 98 11.38 -1.27 -7.58
N HIS A 99 10.06 -1.48 -7.70
CA HIS A 99 9.18 -0.54 -8.38
C HIS A 99 9.01 0.79 -7.62
N PHE A 100 8.80 0.70 -6.30
CA PHE A 100 8.51 1.82 -5.42
C PHE A 100 9.66 2.82 -5.37
N PHE A 101 10.91 2.32 -5.42
CA PHE A 101 12.11 3.14 -5.53
C PHE A 101 11.95 4.25 -6.57
N TYR A 102 11.65 3.90 -7.81
CA TYR A 102 11.52 4.86 -8.90
C TYR A 102 10.23 5.69 -8.81
N ALA A 103 9.14 5.09 -8.33
CA ALA A 103 7.83 5.75 -8.29
C ALA A 103 7.74 6.85 -7.22
N ALA A 104 8.37 6.63 -6.06
CA ALA A 104 8.26 7.45 -4.87
C ALA A 104 9.45 8.38 -4.61
N TYR A 105 10.58 8.20 -5.32
CA TYR A 105 11.81 8.97 -5.06
C TYR A 105 11.56 10.49 -5.02
N GLY A 106 11.94 11.11 -3.90
CA GLY A 106 11.85 12.56 -3.70
C GLY A 106 10.43 13.12 -3.54
N LYS A 107 9.41 12.28 -3.33
CA LYS A 107 8.00 12.70 -3.24
C LYS A 107 7.43 12.46 -1.84
N SER A 108 6.67 13.43 -1.34
CA SER A 108 5.73 13.19 -0.25
C SER A 108 4.46 12.55 -0.82
N LEU A 109 4.03 11.43 -0.25
CA LEU A 109 2.92 10.63 -0.79
C LEU A 109 1.65 10.78 0.05
N ASN A 110 0.61 11.36 -0.55
CA ASN A 110 -0.75 11.27 -0.02
C ASN A 110 -1.40 9.90 -0.37
N ASN A 111 -2.60 9.62 0.16
CA ASN A 111 -3.29 8.36 -0.10
C ASN A 111 -3.59 8.10 -1.58
N GLU A 112 -3.89 9.14 -2.36
CA GLU A 112 -4.14 8.99 -3.79
C GLU A 112 -2.87 8.56 -4.53
N ASN A 113 -1.73 9.16 -4.21
CA ASN A 113 -0.44 8.77 -4.79
C ASN A 113 -0.03 7.36 -4.37
N LYS A 114 -0.24 6.97 -3.10
CA LYS A 114 -0.03 5.59 -2.63
C LYS A 114 -0.87 4.60 -3.44
N GLY A 115 -2.16 4.89 -3.60
CA GLY A 115 -3.08 4.08 -4.40
C GLY A 115 -2.64 3.93 -5.85
N LEU A 116 -2.16 5.01 -6.47
CA LEU A 116 -1.71 4.97 -7.88
C LEU A 116 -0.45 4.11 -8.04
N ILE A 117 0.49 4.22 -7.11
CA ILE A 117 1.74 3.45 -7.16
C ILE A 117 1.43 1.95 -7.06
N ILE A 118 0.66 1.52 -6.05
CA ILE A 118 0.35 0.10 -5.88
C ILE A 118 -0.58 -0.44 -6.98
N TRP A 119 -1.49 0.38 -7.52
CA TRP A 119 -2.35 -0.01 -8.64
C TRP A 119 -1.57 -0.17 -9.95
N ASN A 120 -0.73 0.81 -10.32
CA ASN A 120 0.12 0.71 -11.52
C ASN A 120 1.07 -0.48 -11.43
N PHE A 121 1.62 -0.74 -10.24
CA PHE A 121 2.43 -1.91 -9.96
C PHE A 121 1.64 -3.20 -10.17
N CYS A 122 0.46 -3.35 -9.58
CA CYS A 122 -0.36 -4.56 -9.74
C CYS A 122 -0.77 -4.77 -11.21
N ASN A 123 -1.17 -3.71 -11.93
CA ASN A 123 -1.47 -3.82 -13.36
C ASN A 123 -0.32 -4.39 -14.19
N SER A 124 0.93 -4.08 -13.81
CA SER A 124 2.10 -4.50 -14.57
C SER A 124 2.62 -5.88 -14.15
N TYR A 125 2.56 -6.21 -12.85
CA TYR A 125 3.26 -7.38 -12.29
C TYR A 125 2.34 -8.40 -11.62
N PHE A 126 1.15 -7.98 -11.18
CA PHE A 126 0.16 -8.82 -10.49
C PHE A 126 -1.28 -8.51 -10.95
N PRO A 127 -1.64 -8.71 -12.24
CA PRO A 127 -2.95 -8.28 -12.75
C PRO A 127 -4.15 -8.91 -12.05
N ALA A 128 -3.98 -10.13 -11.51
CA ALA A 128 -5.00 -10.81 -10.71
C ALA A 128 -5.35 -10.07 -9.40
N GLU A 129 -4.45 -9.21 -8.92
CA GLU A 129 -4.61 -8.44 -7.68
C GLU A 129 -5.12 -7.01 -7.93
N THR A 130 -5.13 -6.54 -9.18
CA THR A 130 -5.60 -5.19 -9.54
C THR A 130 -6.99 -4.91 -9.01
N GLU A 131 -7.90 -5.90 -9.09
CA GLU A 131 -9.26 -5.77 -8.60
C GLU A 131 -9.31 -5.43 -7.11
N ALA A 132 -8.49 -6.09 -6.28
CA ALA A 132 -8.45 -5.82 -4.84
C ALA A 132 -7.99 -4.38 -4.56
N VAL A 133 -7.01 -3.88 -5.33
CA VAL A 133 -6.55 -2.49 -5.22
C VAL A 133 -7.64 -1.51 -5.65
N SER A 134 -8.36 -1.81 -6.74
CA SER A 134 -9.46 -0.98 -7.26
C SER A 134 -10.64 -0.91 -6.30
N ILE A 135 -11.01 -2.03 -5.69
CA ILE A 135 -12.02 -2.06 -4.63
C ILE A 135 -11.56 -1.17 -3.47
N LYS A 136 -10.32 -1.31 -3.04
CA LYS A 136 -9.79 -0.53 -1.93
C LYS A 136 -9.77 0.97 -2.21
N TRP A 137 -9.42 1.36 -3.44
CA TRP A 137 -9.47 2.74 -3.92
C TRP A 137 -10.86 3.35 -3.74
N MET A 138 -11.90 2.60 -4.15
CA MET A 138 -13.29 3.03 -4.04
C MET A 138 -13.78 3.06 -2.60
N GLU A 139 -13.38 2.09 -1.76
CA GLU A 139 -13.74 2.03 -0.34
C GLU A 139 -13.25 3.25 0.44
N ILE A 140 -11.97 3.60 0.30
CA ILE A 140 -11.36 4.70 1.05
C ILE A 140 -11.66 6.07 0.42
N GLY A 141 -12.40 6.10 -0.70
CA GLY A 141 -12.91 7.33 -1.29
C GLY A 141 -11.88 8.14 -2.06
N LEU A 142 -10.97 7.48 -2.79
CA LEU A 142 -10.04 8.17 -3.69
C LEU A 142 -10.75 8.68 -4.95
N SER A 143 -10.07 9.52 -5.74
CA SER A 143 -10.68 10.22 -6.89
C SER A 143 -11.37 9.29 -7.88
N PHE A 144 -12.56 9.69 -8.36
CA PHE A 144 -13.30 9.02 -9.45
C PHE A 144 -12.81 9.41 -10.85
N THR A 145 -11.76 10.23 -10.97
CA THR A 145 -11.20 10.66 -12.27
C THR A 145 -9.76 10.19 -12.48
N LYS A 146 -9.22 9.41 -11.54
CA LYS A 146 -7.84 8.89 -11.58
C LYS A 146 -7.81 7.41 -11.23
N GLY A 147 -6.80 6.71 -11.73
CA GLY A 147 -6.56 5.30 -11.42
C GLY A 147 -7.83 4.45 -11.58
N PRO A 148 -8.09 3.50 -10.67
CA PRO A 148 -9.30 2.69 -10.65
C PRO A 148 -10.60 3.50 -10.66
N GLY A 149 -10.61 4.66 -10.02
CA GLY A 149 -11.83 5.46 -9.90
C GLY A 149 -12.33 5.95 -11.27
N ALA A 150 -11.43 6.18 -12.23
CA ALA A 150 -11.79 6.52 -13.60
C ALA A 150 -12.50 5.36 -14.34
N GLU A 151 -12.28 4.12 -13.91
CA GLU A 151 -12.91 2.91 -14.47
C GLU A 151 -14.29 2.66 -13.86
N SER A 152 -14.61 3.32 -12.74
CA SER A 152 -15.92 3.18 -12.11
C SER A 152 -17.02 3.89 -12.88
N ILE A 153 -18.20 3.27 -12.95
CA ILE A 153 -19.36 3.78 -13.67
C ILE A 153 -20.35 4.36 -12.66
N PRO A 154 -20.81 5.64 -12.83
CA PRO A 154 -21.88 6.17 -12.01
C PRO A 154 -23.19 5.45 -12.34
N TRP A 155 -23.91 5.00 -11.32
CA TRP A 155 -25.23 4.42 -11.50
C TRP A 155 -26.33 5.48 -11.32
N LYS A 156 -27.36 5.41 -12.16
CA LYS A 156 -28.56 6.24 -12.09
C LYS A 156 -29.79 5.35 -12.02
N TYR A 157 -30.86 5.85 -11.39
CA TYR A 157 -32.14 5.14 -11.30
C TYR A 157 -32.76 4.81 -12.67
N SER A 158 -32.43 5.58 -13.71
CA SER A 158 -32.86 5.32 -15.09
C SER A 158 -32.15 4.14 -15.74
N ASP A 159 -31.02 3.71 -15.19
CA ASP A 159 -30.28 2.58 -15.70
C ASP A 159 -31.10 1.34 -15.34
N MET A 160 -31.58 0.58 -16.34
CA MET A 160 -32.38 -0.64 -16.13
C MET A 160 -31.64 -1.75 -15.33
N LEU A 161 -30.44 -1.44 -14.86
CA LEU A 161 -29.62 -2.24 -13.98
C LEU A 161 -30.04 -2.07 -12.52
N HIS A 162 -30.40 -3.17 -11.87
CA HIS A 162 -30.69 -3.18 -10.44
C HIS A 162 -29.43 -2.85 -9.62
N ASN A 163 -29.55 -1.94 -8.66
CA ASN A 163 -28.49 -1.60 -7.72
C ASN A 163 -28.88 -2.09 -6.31
N PRO A 164 -28.16 -3.08 -5.74
CA PRO A 164 -28.48 -3.67 -4.45
C PRO A 164 -28.25 -2.72 -3.26
N LEU A 165 -27.48 -1.64 -3.45
CA LEU A 165 -27.27 -0.61 -2.43
C LEU A 165 -28.26 0.56 -2.53
N PHE A 166 -29.13 0.55 -3.54
CA PHE A 166 -30.03 1.69 -3.78
C PHE A 166 -31.09 1.82 -2.68
N ASP A 167 -31.03 2.95 -1.98
CA ASP A 167 -32.03 3.37 -1.01
C ASP A 167 -32.93 4.48 -1.58
N LYS A 168 -34.22 4.18 -1.78
CA LYS A 168 -35.23 5.15 -2.24
C LYS A 168 -35.46 6.29 -1.25
N GLY A 169 -35.19 6.07 0.04
CA GLY A 169 -35.33 7.07 1.10
C GLY A 169 -34.21 8.11 1.10
N SER A 170 -33.04 7.79 0.56
CA SER A 170 -31.86 8.66 0.62
C SER A 170 -31.61 9.39 -0.70
N ARG A 171 -32.07 10.65 -0.78
CA ARG A 171 -31.77 11.55 -1.91
C ARG A 171 -30.34 12.06 -1.94
N GLU A 172 -29.55 11.74 -0.92
CA GLU A 172 -28.20 12.27 -0.71
C GLU A 172 -27.12 11.26 -1.11
N HIS A 173 -27.51 10.02 -1.41
CA HIS A 173 -26.57 9.00 -1.83
C HIS A 173 -26.27 9.09 -3.32
N THR A 174 -24.99 8.90 -3.65
CA THR A 174 -24.54 8.61 -5.01
C THR A 174 -23.99 7.21 -5.06
N TYR A 175 -24.11 6.57 -6.21
CA TYR A 175 -23.75 5.17 -6.39
C TYR A 175 -22.82 5.02 -7.57
N ARG A 176 -21.81 4.17 -7.43
CA ARG A 176 -20.88 3.81 -8.50
C ARG A 176 -20.62 2.32 -8.44
N TYR A 177 -20.25 1.74 -9.56
CA TYR A 177 -19.80 0.35 -9.59
C TYR A 177 -18.54 0.17 -10.44
N LEU A 178 -17.79 -0.87 -10.10
CA LEU A 178 -16.71 -1.41 -10.92
C LEU A 178 -17.17 -2.77 -11.47
N GLU A 179 -16.85 -3.04 -12.73
CA GLU A 179 -17.26 -4.27 -13.42
C GLU A 179 -16.04 -5.12 -13.77
N TYR A 180 -16.08 -6.39 -13.38
CA TYR A 180 -15.05 -7.39 -13.62
C TYR A 180 -15.69 -8.66 -14.20
N PRO A 181 -14.92 -9.58 -14.79
CA PRO A 181 -15.47 -10.84 -15.29
C PRO A 181 -16.22 -11.63 -14.21
N GLY A 182 -17.53 -11.83 -14.42
CA GLY A 182 -18.42 -12.61 -13.52
C GLY A 182 -18.82 -11.91 -12.22
N ARG A 183 -18.46 -10.64 -12.02
CA ARG A 183 -18.83 -9.90 -10.80
C ARG A 183 -18.85 -8.38 -10.97
N ARG A 184 -19.67 -7.73 -10.16
CA ARG A 184 -19.76 -6.27 -10.06
C ARG A 184 -19.66 -5.83 -8.62
N HIS A 185 -18.83 -4.83 -8.37
CA HIS A 185 -18.67 -4.22 -7.04
C HIS A 185 -19.38 -2.89 -7.00
N TRP A 186 -20.39 -2.80 -6.15
CA TRP A 186 -21.22 -1.63 -5.91
C TRP A 186 -20.71 -0.84 -4.72
N PHE A 187 -20.74 0.48 -4.83
CA PHE A 187 -20.33 1.41 -3.79
C PHE A 187 -21.36 2.53 -3.67
N SER A 188 -21.74 2.88 -2.43
CA SER A 188 -22.55 4.06 -2.12
C SER A 188 -21.73 5.13 -1.40
N TYR A 189 -22.00 6.40 -1.67
CA TYR A 189 -21.32 7.56 -1.07
C TYR A 189 -22.35 8.59 -0.62
N ASN A 190 -22.01 9.40 0.38
CA ASN A 190 -22.84 10.53 0.79
C ASN A 190 -22.37 11.82 0.11
N ARG A 191 -23.27 12.49 -0.62
CA ARG A 191 -22.96 13.74 -1.34
C ARG A 191 -22.74 14.95 -0.41
N LYS A 192 -23.30 14.93 0.81
CA LYS A 192 -23.27 16.07 1.74
C LYS A 192 -22.17 16.01 2.78
N THR A 193 -21.54 14.86 2.98
CA THR A 193 -20.43 14.74 3.93
C THR A 193 -19.12 15.18 3.30
N ASN A 194 -18.24 15.80 4.09
CA ASN A 194 -16.85 16.04 3.68
C ASN A 194 -16.03 14.73 3.55
N SER A 195 -16.60 13.59 3.94
CA SER A 195 -15.98 12.27 3.74
C SER A 195 -16.25 11.79 2.31
N SER A 196 -15.18 11.47 1.59
CA SER A 196 -15.26 10.79 0.30
C SER A 196 -15.35 9.27 0.43
N LYS A 197 -15.21 8.71 1.65
CA LYS A 197 -15.25 7.25 1.88
C LYS A 197 -16.59 6.67 1.49
N SER A 198 -16.54 5.43 1.01
CA SER A 198 -17.76 4.68 0.74
C SER A 198 -18.52 4.39 2.05
N LEU A 199 -19.84 4.58 2.00
CA LEU A 199 -20.75 4.23 3.10
C LEU A 199 -21.00 2.72 3.17
N ALA A 200 -21.09 2.07 2.02
CA ALA A 200 -21.40 0.65 1.90
C ALA A 200 -20.83 0.11 0.58
N LYS A 201 -20.41 -1.16 0.63
CA LYS A 201 -19.92 -1.93 -0.51
C LYS A 201 -20.73 -3.23 -0.62
N PHE A 202 -21.08 -3.62 -1.83
CA PHE A 202 -21.68 -4.93 -2.11
C PHE A 202 -21.03 -5.56 -3.35
N THR A 203 -20.85 -6.87 -3.35
CA THR A 203 -20.36 -7.61 -4.53
C THR A 203 -21.46 -8.52 -5.05
N GLU A 204 -21.87 -8.26 -6.28
CA GLU A 204 -22.83 -9.05 -7.03
C GLU A 204 -22.07 -10.05 -7.92
N LEU A 205 -22.48 -11.32 -7.91
CA LEU A 205 -21.90 -12.38 -8.75
C LEU A 205 -22.92 -12.79 -9.81
N PHE A 206 -22.47 -13.04 -11.05
CA PHE A 206 -23.32 -13.44 -12.18
C PHE A 206 -22.61 -14.39 -13.14
#